data_AF-A0A2N0QM80-F1
#
_entry.id   AF-A0A2N0QM80-F1
#
_cell.length_a   1.000
_cell.length_b   1.000
_cell.length_c   1.000
_cell.angle_alpha   90.00
_cell.angle_beta   90.00
_cell.angle_gamma   90.00
#
_symmetry.space_group_name_H-M   'P 1'
#
loop_
_entity.id
_entity.type
_entity.pdbx_description
1 polymer ?
#
loop_
_entity_poly.entity_id
_entity_poly.type
_entity_poly.pdbx_seq_one_letter_code
_entity_poly.pdbx_strand_id
1 'polypeptide(L)'
;MTLSENEWNLLFTPVIKLVKQICGLPRSYPTSALYHRYILGINNPWDQICANQITAFTYLINSNSLASRSIMIRCRTAQLRLAIHDNIFEHESESLFLGYQEAKSNLSLHNIIIARKLNIVIQQDYINRTTWAISGGSIPIREIFITHRCLNLLRKIGTSNSYPLIYASQLILPSGHTMSWACYRFIAGLSAKGRIAKWYQLLTQWIKGISIIETSRFSISNFLNNTLQPVSEDKRKHPYVIIKDKNNKLSIGLVKKRTHIKKKGGKIECLIIEVCNIKICSDNPQKAIIQKQECPKIITIAQHNALVLPIFTRLSTGAITHIDWYYMVDS
;
A
#
# COMPACT_ATOMS: atom_id res chain seq x y z
N MET A 1 -23.93 -1.50 -2.15
CA MET A 1 -24.03 -1.54 -0.68
C MET A 1 -24.61 -2.90 -0.33
N THR A 2 -23.90 -3.74 0.42
CA THR A 2 -24.37 -5.09 0.79
C THR A 2 -24.96 -5.05 2.20
N LEU A 3 -26.22 -5.47 2.35
CA LEU A 3 -26.88 -5.57 3.64
C LEU A 3 -26.36 -6.78 4.43
N SER A 4 -26.22 -6.59 5.73
CA SER A 4 -25.90 -7.65 6.69
C SER A 4 -27.10 -8.54 6.99
N GLU A 5 -26.85 -9.72 7.53
CA GLU A 5 -27.89 -10.64 8.01
C GLU A 5 -28.88 -9.96 8.97
N ASN A 6 -28.37 -9.15 9.91
CA ASN A 6 -29.22 -8.42 10.85
C ASN A 6 -30.12 -7.39 10.15
N GLU A 7 -29.60 -6.68 9.16
CA GLU A 7 -30.39 -5.72 8.37
C GLU A 7 -31.48 -6.46 7.57
N TRP A 8 -31.18 -7.63 7.01
CA TRP A 8 -32.17 -8.49 6.35
C TRP A 8 -33.23 -9.02 7.31
N ASN A 9 -32.83 -9.47 8.50
CA ASN A 9 -33.75 -9.95 9.52
C ASN A 9 -34.71 -8.83 9.97
N LEU A 10 -34.22 -7.61 10.12
CA LEU A 10 -35.04 -6.44 10.43
C LEU A 10 -36.04 -6.12 9.30
N LEU A 11 -35.58 -6.14 8.05
CA LEU A 11 -36.44 -5.90 6.88
C LEU A 11 -37.55 -6.96 6.72
N PHE A 12 -37.24 -8.23 7.01
CA PHE A 12 -38.20 -9.33 6.90
C PHE A 12 -39.06 -9.56 8.13
N THR A 13 -38.77 -8.90 9.26
CA THR A 13 -39.56 -9.03 10.50
C THR A 13 -41.07 -8.80 10.29
N PRO A 14 -41.54 -7.78 9.53
CA PRO A 14 -42.96 -7.59 9.25
C PRO A 14 -43.58 -8.76 8.48
N VAL A 15 -42.86 -9.32 7.51
CA VAL A 15 -43.31 -10.46 6.71
C VAL A 15 -43.48 -11.70 7.60
N ILE A 16 -42.51 -11.96 8.47
CA ILE A 16 -42.59 -13.08 9.43
C ILE A 16 -43.78 -12.92 10.38
N LYS A 17 -44.09 -11.69 10.83
CA LYS A 17 -45.27 -11.42 11.66
C LYS A 17 -46.57 -11.72 10.89
N LEU A 18 -46.65 -11.32 9.63
CA LEU A 18 -47.79 -11.60 8.76
C LEU A 18 -47.99 -13.10 8.56
N VAL A 19 -46.91 -13.84 8.24
CA VAL A 19 -46.93 -15.30 8.10
C VAL A 19 -47.47 -15.97 9.35
N LYS A 20 -46.95 -15.61 10.53
CA LYS A 20 -47.45 -16.14 11.81
C LYS A 20 -48.93 -15.90 11.99
N GLN A 21 -49.42 -14.70 11.64
CA GLN A 21 -50.84 -14.36 11.73
C GLN A 21 -51.70 -15.19 10.77
N ILE A 22 -51.27 -15.37 9.52
CA ILE A 22 -51.99 -16.19 8.52
C ILE A 22 -52.06 -17.65 8.96
N CYS A 23 -50.98 -18.19 9.54
CA CYS A 23 -50.92 -19.56 10.03
C CYS A 23 -51.58 -19.77 11.41
N GLY A 24 -52.15 -18.72 12.03
CA GLY A 24 -52.73 -18.81 13.38
C GLY A 24 -51.72 -19.08 14.49
N LEU A 25 -50.43 -18.78 14.28
CA LEU A 25 -49.35 -19.03 15.22
C LEU A 25 -49.19 -17.88 16.23
N PRO A 26 -48.80 -18.17 17.49
CA PRO A 26 -48.55 -17.12 18.47
C PRO A 26 -47.35 -16.26 18.07
N ARG A 27 -47.33 -14.99 18.49
CA ARG A 27 -46.23 -14.06 18.18
C ARG A 27 -44.87 -14.59 18.68
N SER A 28 -44.87 -15.26 19.82
CA SER A 28 -43.71 -15.90 20.46
C SER A 28 -43.22 -17.16 19.74
N TYR A 29 -43.93 -17.66 18.73
CA TYR A 29 -43.53 -18.87 18.01
C TYR A 29 -42.11 -18.71 17.41
N PRO A 30 -41.21 -19.69 17.55
CA PRO A 30 -39.83 -19.55 17.09
C PRO A 30 -39.76 -19.39 15.57
N THR A 31 -39.06 -18.35 15.10
CA THR A 31 -38.90 -18.08 13.67
C THR A 31 -38.14 -19.21 12.95
N SER A 32 -37.19 -19.86 13.63
CA SER A 32 -36.46 -21.01 13.11
C SER A 32 -37.37 -22.20 12.76
N ALA A 33 -38.46 -22.40 13.51
CA ALA A 33 -39.44 -23.44 13.21
C ALA A 33 -40.23 -23.14 11.93
N LEU A 34 -40.45 -21.86 11.60
CA LEU A 34 -41.09 -21.48 10.33
C LEU A 34 -40.23 -21.88 9.13
N TYR A 35 -38.90 -21.85 9.28
CA TYR A 35 -37.96 -22.23 8.23
C TYR A 35 -37.75 -23.73 8.10
N HIS A 36 -38.16 -24.50 9.11
CA HIS A 36 -37.96 -25.94 9.12
C HIS A 36 -38.84 -26.62 8.05
N ARG A 37 -38.22 -27.45 7.21
CA ARG A 37 -38.85 -28.13 6.06
C ARG A 37 -40.13 -28.91 6.42
N TYR A 38 -40.17 -29.51 7.61
CA TYR A 38 -41.28 -30.36 8.05
C TYR A 38 -42.37 -29.63 8.85
N ILE A 39 -42.25 -28.30 9.03
CA ILE A 39 -43.26 -27.50 9.75
C ILE A 39 -44.00 -26.60 8.76
N LEU A 40 -43.33 -25.54 8.28
CA LEU A 40 -43.85 -24.66 7.24
C LEU A 40 -42.94 -24.60 6.01
N GLY A 41 -41.64 -24.89 6.18
CA GLY A 41 -40.67 -24.95 5.09
C GLY A 41 -40.47 -23.63 4.34
N ILE A 42 -40.66 -22.50 5.02
CA ILE A 42 -40.42 -21.20 4.39
C ILE A 42 -38.92 -21.02 4.19
N ASN A 43 -38.51 -20.62 3.00
CA ASN A 43 -37.10 -20.37 2.75
C ASN A 43 -36.65 -19.13 3.54
N ASN A 44 -35.55 -19.27 4.28
CA ASN A 44 -34.90 -18.13 4.90
C ASN A 44 -34.38 -17.18 3.80
N PRO A 45 -34.83 -15.92 3.76
CA PRO A 45 -34.41 -14.97 2.74
C PRO A 45 -32.89 -14.75 2.70
N TRP A 46 -32.25 -14.73 3.88
CA TRP A 46 -30.80 -14.58 3.97
C TRP A 46 -30.07 -15.75 3.31
N ASP A 47 -30.51 -16.98 3.58
CA ASP A 47 -29.90 -18.19 3.02
C ASP A 47 -30.06 -18.23 1.49
N GLN A 48 -31.22 -17.83 0.96
CA GLN A 48 -31.44 -17.72 -0.48
C GLN A 48 -30.51 -16.68 -1.13
N ILE A 49 -30.34 -15.52 -0.49
CA ILE A 49 -29.45 -14.48 -1.00
C ILE A 49 -28.00 -14.95 -0.98
N CYS A 50 -27.57 -15.59 0.10
CA CYS A 50 -26.23 -16.16 0.19
C CYS A 50 -25.99 -17.21 -0.89
N ALA A 51 -26.93 -18.14 -1.08
CA ALA A 51 -26.86 -19.17 -2.11
C ALA A 51 -26.76 -18.55 -3.52
N ASN A 52 -27.61 -17.58 -3.83
CA ASN A 52 -27.60 -16.90 -5.13
C ASN A 52 -26.30 -16.12 -5.36
N GLN A 53 -25.81 -15.39 -4.36
CA GLN A 53 -24.57 -14.62 -4.46
C GLN A 53 -23.34 -15.51 -4.63
N ILE A 54 -23.24 -16.59 -3.87
CA ILE A 54 -22.13 -17.54 -3.97
C ILE A 54 -22.18 -18.28 -5.32
N THR A 55 -23.37 -18.70 -5.77
CA THR A 55 -23.53 -19.39 -7.06
C THR A 55 -23.16 -18.46 -8.22
N ALA A 56 -23.65 -17.22 -8.23
CA ALA A 56 -23.27 -16.24 -9.25
C ALA A 56 -21.78 -15.91 -9.21
N PHE A 57 -21.20 -15.77 -8.01
CA PHE A 57 -19.78 -15.51 -7.84
C PHE A 57 -18.92 -16.66 -8.37
N THR A 58 -19.21 -17.90 -7.96
CA THR A 58 -18.49 -19.11 -8.39
C THR A 58 -18.60 -19.34 -9.90
N TYR A 59 -19.77 -19.09 -10.49
CA TYR A 59 -19.93 -19.10 -11.94
C TYR A 59 -19.06 -18.04 -12.62
N LEU A 60 -19.10 -16.80 -12.13
CA LEU A 60 -18.40 -15.69 -12.75
C LEU A 60 -16.87 -15.82 -12.64
N ILE A 61 -16.34 -16.25 -11.50
CA ILE A 61 -14.88 -16.44 -11.34
C ILE A 61 -14.31 -17.51 -12.28
N ASN A 62 -15.13 -18.51 -12.64
CA ASN A 62 -14.76 -19.58 -13.57
C ASN A 62 -15.04 -19.22 -15.03
N SER A 63 -15.71 -18.09 -15.30
CA SER A 63 -15.97 -17.60 -16.65
C SER A 63 -14.79 -16.78 -17.19
N ASN A 64 -14.58 -16.77 -18.51
CA ASN A 64 -13.58 -15.90 -19.16
C ASN A 64 -14.17 -14.55 -19.62
N SER A 65 -15.12 -14.00 -18.86
CA SER A 65 -15.83 -12.77 -19.21
C SER A 65 -15.12 -11.50 -18.71
N LEU A 66 -15.49 -10.34 -19.25
CA LEU A 66 -15.06 -9.04 -18.71
C LEU A 66 -15.52 -8.84 -17.25
N ALA A 67 -16.68 -9.40 -16.89
CA ALA A 67 -17.18 -9.40 -15.53
C ALA A 67 -16.27 -10.22 -14.60
N SER A 68 -15.80 -11.39 -15.04
CA SER A 68 -14.81 -12.20 -14.31
C SER A 68 -13.53 -11.42 -14.03
N ARG A 69 -12.94 -10.80 -15.06
CA ARG A 69 -11.73 -9.97 -14.91
C ARG A 69 -11.94 -8.84 -13.89
N SER A 70 -13.09 -8.19 -13.94
CA SER A 70 -13.45 -7.13 -12.99
C SER A 70 -13.56 -7.65 -11.56
N ILE A 71 -14.11 -8.85 -11.37
CA ILE A 71 -14.19 -9.52 -10.06
C ILE A 71 -12.78 -9.86 -9.56
N MET A 72 -11.92 -10.44 -10.40
CA MET A 72 -10.55 -10.75 -10.03
C MET A 72 -9.76 -9.50 -9.60
N ILE A 73 -9.91 -8.38 -10.33
CA ILE A 73 -9.32 -7.09 -9.94
C ILE A 73 -9.84 -6.62 -8.59
N ARG A 74 -11.15 -6.76 -8.31
CA ARG A 74 -11.74 -6.39 -7.02
C ARG A 74 -11.23 -7.27 -5.87
N CYS A 75 -11.06 -8.57 -6.09
CA CYS A 75 -10.45 -9.48 -5.13
C CYS A 75 -8.99 -9.09 -4.86
N ARG A 76 -8.21 -8.80 -5.91
CA ARG A 76 -6.81 -8.35 -5.76
C ARG A 76 -6.72 -7.00 -5.04
N THR A 77 -7.62 -6.07 -5.36
CA THR A 77 -7.72 -4.78 -4.68
C THR A 77 -8.01 -4.96 -3.19
N ALA A 78 -8.93 -5.88 -2.84
CA ALA A 78 -9.22 -6.21 -1.45
C ALA A 78 -8.02 -6.84 -0.74
N GLN A 79 -7.31 -7.75 -1.41
CA GLN A 79 -6.09 -8.38 -0.89
C GLN A 79 -5.04 -7.34 -0.50
N LEU A 80 -4.79 -6.36 -1.38
CA LEU A 80 -3.86 -5.26 -1.12
C LEU A 80 -4.30 -4.34 0.02
N ARG A 81 -5.60 -3.98 0.08
CA ARG A 81 -6.13 -3.13 1.16
C ARG A 81 -6.08 -3.78 2.54
N LEU A 82 -6.26 -5.10 2.58
CA LEU A 82 -6.18 -5.88 3.82
C LEU A 82 -4.74 -6.32 4.13
N ALA A 83 -3.75 -5.93 3.32
CA ALA A 83 -2.34 -6.34 3.43
C ALA A 83 -2.18 -7.87 3.57
N ILE A 84 -2.96 -8.64 2.81
CA ILE A 84 -2.87 -10.10 2.78
C ILE A 84 -1.75 -10.49 1.82
N HIS A 85 -0.72 -11.15 2.33
CA HIS A 85 0.39 -11.61 1.51
C HIS A 85 0.05 -12.91 0.75
N ASP A 86 -0.72 -13.80 1.39
CA ASP A 86 -1.19 -15.05 0.82
C ASP A 86 -2.43 -14.92 -0.08
N ASN A 87 -2.79 -16.04 -0.69
CA ASN A 87 -4.00 -16.20 -1.49
C ASN A 87 -5.27 -15.84 -0.68
N ILE A 88 -5.98 -14.80 -1.11
CA ILE A 88 -7.21 -14.31 -0.47
C ILE A 88 -8.32 -15.37 -0.39
N PHE A 89 -8.35 -16.34 -1.32
CA PHE A 89 -9.37 -17.39 -1.36
C PHE A 89 -9.12 -18.48 -0.32
N GLU A 90 -7.85 -18.76 0.00
CA GLU A 90 -7.41 -19.83 0.90
C GLU A 90 -7.02 -19.31 2.30
N HIS A 91 -6.92 -18.01 2.48
CA HIS A 91 -6.53 -17.37 3.75
C HIS A 91 -7.43 -17.73 4.94
N GLU A 92 -6.90 -17.67 6.16
CA GLU A 92 -7.61 -18.08 7.39
C GLU A 92 -8.92 -17.29 7.63
N SER A 93 -9.98 -17.99 8.03
CA SER A 93 -11.34 -17.45 8.18
C SER A 93 -11.43 -16.35 9.24
N GLU A 94 -10.85 -16.58 10.41
CA GLU A 94 -10.91 -15.65 11.54
C GLU A 94 -10.30 -14.28 11.20
N SER A 95 -9.19 -14.29 10.48
CA SER A 95 -8.50 -13.07 10.07
C SER A 95 -9.26 -12.33 8.96
N LEU A 96 -9.98 -13.05 8.07
CA LEU A 96 -10.77 -12.49 6.97
C LEU A 96 -12.02 -11.74 7.47
N PHE A 97 -12.64 -12.20 8.56
CA PHE A 97 -13.84 -11.55 9.12
C PHE A 97 -13.59 -10.11 9.60
N LEU A 98 -12.33 -9.76 9.84
CA LEU A 98 -11.90 -8.41 10.20
C LEU A 98 -11.95 -7.41 9.02
N GLY A 99 -12.12 -7.93 7.79
CA GLY A 99 -12.35 -7.16 6.56
C GLY A 99 -13.82 -6.77 6.30
N TYR A 100 -14.75 -7.05 7.22
CA TYR A 100 -16.19 -6.86 6.99
C TYR A 100 -16.59 -5.43 6.59
N GLN A 101 -15.87 -4.41 7.07
CA GLN A 101 -16.11 -3.01 6.65
C GLN A 101 -15.72 -2.75 5.19
N GLU A 102 -14.58 -3.28 4.74
CA GLU A 102 -14.18 -3.19 3.32
C GLU A 102 -15.15 -3.96 2.42
N ALA A 103 -15.69 -5.08 2.93
CA ALA A 103 -16.68 -5.90 2.23
C ALA A 103 -17.98 -5.14 1.92
N LYS A 104 -18.37 -4.14 2.72
CA LYS A 104 -19.54 -3.29 2.41
C LYS A 104 -19.40 -2.55 1.07
N SER A 105 -18.17 -2.22 0.69
CA SER A 105 -17.84 -1.53 -0.56
C SER A 105 -17.46 -2.48 -1.71
N ASN A 106 -17.07 -3.71 -1.38
CA ASN A 106 -16.57 -4.69 -2.33
C ASN A 106 -17.36 -6.01 -2.21
N LEU A 107 -18.32 -6.19 -3.12
CA LEU A 107 -19.16 -7.39 -3.20
C LEU A 107 -18.36 -8.68 -3.35
N SER A 108 -17.23 -8.65 -4.06
CA SER A 108 -16.41 -9.85 -4.28
C SER A 108 -15.76 -10.32 -2.98
N LEU A 109 -15.25 -9.39 -2.16
CA LEU A 109 -14.76 -9.71 -0.81
C LEU A 109 -15.90 -10.17 0.10
N HIS A 110 -17.08 -9.56 -0.01
CA HIS A 110 -18.26 -9.96 0.75
C HIS A 110 -18.66 -11.41 0.47
N ASN A 111 -18.68 -11.82 -0.80
CA ASN A 111 -18.99 -13.19 -1.20
C ASN A 111 -17.98 -14.20 -0.65
N ILE A 112 -16.68 -13.86 -0.64
CA ILE A 112 -15.64 -14.71 -0.04
C ILE A 112 -15.89 -14.85 1.47
N ILE A 113 -16.21 -13.76 2.17
CA ILE A 113 -16.49 -13.79 3.61
C ILE A 113 -17.74 -14.62 3.91
N ILE A 114 -18.84 -14.46 3.16
CA ILE A 114 -20.06 -15.26 3.34
C ILE A 114 -19.76 -16.75 3.10
N ALA A 115 -19.08 -17.09 2.00
CA ALA A 115 -18.70 -18.47 1.72
C ALA A 115 -17.94 -19.08 2.90
N ARG A 116 -16.97 -18.35 3.47
CA ARG A 116 -16.23 -18.80 4.67
C ARG A 116 -17.11 -18.93 5.91
N LYS A 117 -18.07 -18.04 6.15
CA LYS A 117 -19.04 -18.18 7.25
C LYS A 117 -19.88 -19.45 7.13
N LEU A 118 -20.17 -19.86 5.89
CA LEU A 118 -20.91 -21.09 5.58
C LEU A 118 -19.99 -22.32 5.48
N ASN A 119 -18.73 -22.22 5.91
CA ASN A 119 -17.72 -23.27 5.79
C ASN A 119 -17.45 -23.76 4.36
N ILE A 120 -17.71 -22.92 3.35
CA ILE A 120 -17.37 -23.17 1.95
C ILE A 120 -16.00 -22.56 1.67
N VAL A 121 -15.01 -23.40 1.36
CA VAL A 121 -13.65 -22.96 1.00
C VAL A 121 -13.50 -22.95 -0.51
N ILE A 122 -13.24 -21.76 -1.07
CA ILE A 122 -12.90 -21.59 -2.48
C ILE A 122 -11.39 -21.80 -2.60
N GLN A 123 -10.98 -22.77 -3.42
CA GLN A 123 -9.57 -23.09 -3.66
C GLN A 123 -9.17 -22.70 -5.08
N GLN A 124 -7.90 -22.37 -5.26
CA GLN A 124 -7.34 -22.19 -6.59
C GLN A 124 -6.74 -23.47 -7.12
N ASP A 125 -6.76 -23.61 -8.44
CA ASP A 125 -6.03 -24.67 -9.13
C ASP A 125 -4.56 -24.65 -8.74
N TYR A 126 -4.01 -25.85 -8.55
CA TYR A 126 -2.65 -26.05 -8.07
C TYR A 126 -1.60 -25.32 -8.93
N ILE A 127 -1.85 -25.22 -10.24
CA ILE A 127 -0.97 -24.55 -11.22
C ILE A 127 -0.85 -23.04 -10.93
N ASN A 128 -1.93 -22.43 -10.46
CA ASN A 128 -2.05 -20.98 -10.34
C ASN A 128 -1.87 -20.48 -8.89
N ARG A 129 -1.63 -21.35 -7.91
CA ARG A 129 -1.56 -20.96 -6.49
C ARG A 129 -0.55 -19.85 -6.20
N THR A 130 0.58 -19.84 -6.90
CA THR A 130 1.62 -18.82 -6.72
C THR A 130 1.27 -17.47 -7.34
N THR A 131 0.27 -17.40 -8.24
CA THR A 131 -0.11 -16.14 -8.90
C THR A 131 -0.74 -15.14 -7.94
N TRP A 132 -1.39 -15.64 -6.87
CA TRP A 132 -2.03 -14.80 -5.85
C TRP A 132 -1.15 -14.53 -4.64
N ALA A 133 -0.10 -15.31 -4.41
CA ALA A 133 0.88 -15.02 -3.38
C ALA A 133 1.73 -13.80 -3.77
N ILE A 134 1.89 -12.87 -2.85
CA ILE A 134 2.77 -11.71 -3.03
C ILE A 134 4.10 -12.07 -2.40
N SER A 135 5.05 -12.60 -3.17
CA SER A 135 6.39 -12.96 -2.66
C SER A 135 7.31 -11.74 -2.57
N GLY A 136 8.30 -11.80 -1.68
CA GLY A 136 9.44 -10.87 -1.69
C GLY A 136 9.82 -10.27 -0.33
N GLY A 137 9.00 -10.45 0.70
CA GLY A 137 9.36 -10.05 2.05
C GLY A 137 9.30 -11.21 3.03
N SER A 138 9.98 -11.03 4.15
CA SER A 138 10.09 -12.01 5.22
C SER A 138 8.90 -11.96 6.17
N ILE A 139 8.61 -10.77 6.70
CA ILE A 139 7.62 -10.59 7.77
C ILE A 139 6.43 -9.78 7.25
N PRO A 140 5.26 -10.41 7.07
CA PRO A 140 4.04 -9.71 6.72
C PRO A 140 3.64 -8.73 7.82
N ILE A 141 3.36 -7.48 7.43
CA ILE A 141 2.94 -6.44 8.38
C ILE A 141 1.65 -6.82 9.08
N ARG A 142 0.76 -7.51 8.36
CA ARG A 142 -0.51 -7.95 8.91
C ARG A 142 -0.33 -8.85 10.13
N GLU A 143 0.63 -9.78 10.11
CA GLU A 143 0.92 -10.66 11.25
C GLU A 143 1.38 -9.88 12.48
N ILE A 144 2.26 -8.88 12.29
CA ILE A 144 2.70 -7.98 13.36
C ILE A 144 1.47 -7.30 14.01
N PHE A 145 0.53 -6.80 13.20
CA PHE A 145 -0.68 -6.16 13.71
C PHE A 145 -1.67 -7.14 14.38
N ILE A 146 -1.71 -8.41 13.95
CA ILE A 146 -2.48 -9.47 14.61
C ILE A 146 -1.89 -9.73 16.00
N THR A 147 -0.58 -9.96 16.08
CA THR A 147 0.13 -10.23 17.35
C THR A 147 -0.05 -9.10 18.37
N HIS A 148 0.00 -7.84 17.92
CA HIS A 148 -0.19 -6.67 18.79
C HIS A 148 -1.66 -6.21 18.95
N ARG A 149 -2.65 -6.98 18.47
CA ARG A 149 -4.09 -6.66 18.54
C ARG A 149 -4.46 -5.25 18.03
N CYS A 150 -3.73 -4.74 17.05
CA CYS A 150 -3.84 -3.35 16.56
C CYS A 150 -4.38 -3.24 15.13
N LEU A 151 -5.16 -4.24 14.65
CA LEU A 151 -5.60 -4.33 13.25
C LEU A 151 -6.47 -3.17 12.76
N ASN A 152 -7.13 -2.44 13.66
CA ASN A 152 -7.85 -1.21 13.31
C ASN A 152 -6.94 -0.14 12.68
N LEU A 153 -5.64 -0.16 13.03
CA LEU A 153 -4.64 0.75 12.47
C LEU A 153 -4.14 0.30 11.09
N LEU A 154 -4.22 -1.00 10.77
CA LEU A 154 -3.84 -1.53 9.46
C LEU A 154 -4.70 -0.92 8.34
N ARG A 155 -5.98 -0.66 8.61
CA ARG A 155 -6.88 0.06 7.68
C ARG A 155 -6.40 1.49 7.34
N LYS A 156 -5.62 2.11 8.23
CA LYS A 156 -5.07 3.46 8.03
C LYS A 156 -3.73 3.45 7.28
N ILE A 157 -3.16 2.26 7.05
CA ILE A 157 -2.01 2.11 6.17
C ILE A 157 -2.51 2.46 4.76
N GLY A 158 -1.91 3.52 4.23
CA GLY A 158 -2.44 4.23 3.07
C GLY A 158 -2.68 3.33 1.87
N THR A 159 -3.85 3.52 1.26
CA THR A 159 -4.31 3.00 -0.03
C THR A 159 -3.56 3.63 -1.21
N SER A 160 -2.24 3.83 -1.09
CA SER A 160 -1.43 4.38 -2.19
C SER A 160 -1.14 3.28 -3.19
N ASN A 161 -1.70 3.40 -4.40
CA ASN A 161 -1.45 2.46 -5.49
C ASN A 161 0.03 2.34 -5.87
N SER A 162 0.85 3.36 -5.60
CA SER A 162 2.25 3.39 -6.02
C SER A 162 3.20 2.57 -5.14
N TYR A 163 2.85 2.35 -3.86
CA TYR A 163 3.68 1.56 -2.94
C TYR A 163 2.80 0.89 -1.87
N PRO A 164 2.16 -0.24 -2.19
CA PRO A 164 1.38 -1.00 -1.21
C PRO A 164 2.31 -1.62 -0.18
N LEU A 165 2.08 -1.26 1.07
CA LEU A 165 2.87 -1.72 2.21
C LEU A 165 2.30 -3.06 2.72
N ILE A 166 3.03 -4.14 2.49
CA ILE A 166 2.64 -5.53 2.78
C ILE A 166 3.64 -6.18 3.75
N TYR A 167 4.93 -5.89 3.60
CA TYR A 167 6.01 -6.50 4.36
C TYR A 167 6.78 -5.46 5.18
N ALA A 168 7.26 -5.86 6.36
CA ALA A 168 8.05 -5.01 7.23
C ALA A 168 9.40 -4.66 6.59
N SER A 169 9.97 -5.61 5.84
CA SER A 169 11.22 -5.42 5.09
C SER A 169 11.15 -4.27 4.09
N GLN A 170 9.97 -3.91 3.57
CA GLN A 170 9.78 -2.75 2.67
C GLN A 170 10.06 -1.40 3.34
N LEU A 171 10.12 -1.37 4.67
CA LEU A 171 10.47 -0.18 5.46
C LEU A 171 11.89 -0.24 6.01
N ILE A 172 12.62 -1.33 5.78
CA ILE A 172 14.01 -1.48 6.22
C ILE A 172 14.92 -1.12 5.04
N LEU A 173 15.81 -0.17 5.26
CA LEU A 173 16.85 0.22 4.31
C LEU A 173 17.95 -0.86 4.29
N PRO A 174 18.74 -0.99 3.22
CA PRO A 174 19.90 -1.91 3.16
C PRO A 174 20.90 -1.72 4.30
N SER A 175 20.96 -0.52 4.88
CA SER A 175 21.77 -0.19 6.05
C SER A 175 21.21 -0.73 7.38
N GLY A 176 20.13 -1.51 7.37
CA GLY A 176 19.44 -2.02 8.56
C GLY A 176 18.58 -0.98 9.29
N HIS A 177 18.54 0.26 8.81
CA HIS A 177 17.78 1.34 9.42
C HIS A 177 16.35 1.39 8.90
N THR A 178 15.40 1.76 9.75
CA THR A 178 14.02 2.01 9.30
C THR A 178 13.94 3.29 8.47
N MET A 179 13.25 3.23 7.33
CA MET A 179 12.94 4.37 6.48
C MET A 179 12.22 5.48 7.28
N SER A 180 12.42 6.73 6.90
CA SER A 180 11.71 7.86 7.50
C SER A 180 10.27 7.95 7.01
N TRP A 181 9.39 8.55 7.83
CA TRP A 181 7.99 8.78 7.45
C TRP A 181 7.86 9.64 6.18
N ALA A 182 8.70 10.67 6.06
CA ALA A 182 8.69 11.58 4.92
C ALA A 182 9.04 10.83 3.63
N CYS A 183 10.00 9.90 3.69
CA CYS A 183 10.33 9.11 2.53
C CYS A 183 9.26 8.07 2.20
N TYR A 184 8.76 7.31 3.18
CA TYR A 184 7.65 6.38 2.94
C TYR A 184 6.50 7.09 2.20
N ARG A 185 6.10 8.26 2.71
CA ARG A 185 5.06 9.11 2.10
C ARG A 185 5.42 9.51 0.67
N PHE A 186 6.68 9.84 0.42
CA PHE A 186 7.14 10.19 -0.90
C PHE A 186 7.01 9.03 -1.90
N ILE A 187 7.52 7.84 -1.56
CA ILE A 187 7.45 6.68 -2.47
C ILE A 187 5.99 6.19 -2.63
N ALA A 188 5.18 6.34 -1.60
CA ALA A 188 3.73 6.17 -1.66
C ALA A 188 3.01 7.25 -2.51
N GLY A 189 3.71 8.21 -3.12
CA GLY A 189 3.11 9.26 -3.94
C GLY A 189 2.29 10.28 -3.15
N LEU A 190 2.43 10.29 -1.82
CA LEU A 190 1.70 11.15 -0.91
C LEU A 190 2.53 12.41 -0.57
N SER A 191 1.87 13.42 0.00
CA SER A 191 2.59 14.61 0.48
C SER A 191 3.51 14.25 1.65
N ALA A 192 4.79 14.58 1.56
CA ALA A 192 5.77 14.38 2.62
C ALA A 192 5.57 15.33 3.82
N LYS A 193 4.68 16.33 3.69
CA LYS A 193 4.35 17.26 4.77
C LYS A 193 3.28 16.67 5.70
N GLY A 194 3.50 16.77 7.02
CA GLY A 194 2.50 16.44 8.03
C GLY A 194 3.07 15.73 9.26
N ARG A 195 2.18 15.46 10.23
CA ARG A 195 2.51 14.68 11.44
C ARG A 195 2.76 13.21 11.07
N ILE A 196 3.66 12.56 11.81
CA ILE A 196 3.92 11.11 11.68
C ILE A 196 2.67 10.36 12.13
N ALA A 197 2.24 9.38 11.34
CA ALA A 197 1.08 8.57 11.69
C ALA A 197 1.38 7.64 12.88
N LYS A 198 0.41 7.49 13.80
CA LYS A 198 0.55 6.61 14.98
C LYS A 198 0.88 5.17 14.61
N TRP A 199 0.27 4.66 13.54
CA TRP A 199 0.53 3.30 13.06
C TRP A 199 1.99 3.13 12.60
N TYR A 200 2.59 4.16 12.01
CA TYR A 200 3.97 4.13 11.53
C TYR A 200 4.96 4.17 12.69
N GLN A 201 4.67 4.96 13.73
CA GLN A 201 5.50 5.02 14.94
C GLN A 201 5.52 3.68 15.66
N LEU A 202 4.36 3.05 15.84
CA LEU A 202 4.25 1.73 16.49
C LEU A 202 4.96 0.67 15.66
N LEU A 203 4.73 0.65 14.36
CA LEU A 203 5.32 -0.33 13.47
C LEU A 203 6.86 -0.18 13.41
N THR A 204 7.40 1.03 13.38
CA THR A 204 8.86 1.23 13.44
C THR A 204 9.45 0.82 14.80
N GLN A 205 8.69 0.96 15.90
CA GLN A 205 9.10 0.45 17.21
C GLN A 205 9.13 -1.08 17.24
N TRP A 206 8.12 -1.74 16.67
CA TRP A 206 8.08 -3.20 16.61
C TRP A 206 9.15 -3.77 15.67
N ILE A 207 9.37 -3.15 14.52
CA ILE A 207 10.41 -3.57 13.56
C ILE A 207 11.81 -3.46 14.15
N LYS A 208 12.11 -2.44 14.96
CA LYS A 208 13.42 -2.33 15.63
C LYS A 208 13.75 -3.52 16.53
N GLY A 209 12.74 -4.20 17.08
CA GLY A 209 12.92 -5.44 17.83
C GLY A 209 13.22 -6.65 16.93
N ILE A 210 12.87 -6.58 15.64
CA ILE A 210 12.96 -7.69 14.69
C ILE A 210 14.15 -7.53 13.72
N SER A 211 14.58 -6.29 13.45
CA SER A 211 15.64 -5.92 12.49
C SER A 211 17.04 -6.46 12.80
N ILE A 212 17.24 -7.12 13.94
CA ILE A 212 18.51 -7.79 14.28
C ILE A 212 18.72 -9.06 13.43
N ILE A 213 17.64 -9.63 12.86
CA ILE A 213 17.66 -10.98 12.30
C ILE A 213 17.74 -11.02 10.76
N GLU A 214 17.37 -9.95 10.05
CA GLU A 214 17.13 -10.05 8.61
C GLU A 214 17.86 -9.00 7.77
N THR A 215 19.05 -9.39 7.30
CA THR A 215 19.73 -8.78 6.16
C THR A 215 19.20 -9.35 4.85
N SER A 216 17.92 -9.12 4.53
CA SER A 216 17.42 -9.39 3.18
C SER A 216 17.48 -8.12 2.32
N ARG A 217 18.23 -8.23 1.22
CA ARG A 217 18.58 -7.14 0.29
C ARG A 217 17.36 -6.73 -0.54
N PHE A 218 16.53 -5.83 -0.04
CA PHE A 218 15.67 -5.03 -0.91
C PHE A 218 16.52 -3.92 -1.53
N SER A 219 16.94 -4.08 -2.78
CA SER A 219 17.64 -3.02 -3.52
C SER A 219 16.68 -1.88 -3.86
N ILE A 220 16.58 -0.92 -2.94
CA ILE A 220 15.90 0.36 -3.13
C ILE A 220 16.44 1.10 -4.37
N SER A 221 17.68 0.79 -4.80
CA SER A 221 18.30 1.34 -6.01
C SER A 221 17.49 1.11 -7.29
N ASN A 222 16.86 -0.05 -7.47
CA ASN A 222 16.02 -0.32 -8.65
C ASN A 222 14.72 0.49 -8.63
N PHE A 223 14.15 0.75 -7.46
CA PHE A 223 12.95 1.58 -7.32
C PHE A 223 13.28 3.07 -7.45
N LEU A 224 14.39 3.53 -6.85
CA LEU A 224 14.84 4.91 -6.96
C LEU A 224 15.09 5.29 -8.42
N ASN A 225 15.77 4.44 -9.20
CA ASN A 225 15.99 4.67 -10.63
C ASN A 225 14.68 4.92 -11.41
N ASN A 226 13.59 4.24 -11.04
CA ASN A 226 12.27 4.44 -11.66
C ASN A 226 11.52 5.69 -11.15
N THR A 227 11.94 6.28 -10.02
CA THR A 227 11.34 7.49 -9.44
C THR A 227 12.13 8.77 -9.70
N LEU A 228 13.35 8.66 -10.26
CA LEU A 228 14.16 9.80 -10.66
C LEU A 228 13.45 10.54 -11.79
N GLN A 229 13.19 11.84 -11.60
CA GLN A 229 12.57 12.67 -12.61
C GLN A 229 13.62 13.49 -13.36
N PRO A 230 13.40 13.76 -14.66
CA PRO A 230 14.21 14.74 -15.37
C PRO A 230 14.09 16.11 -14.69
N VAL A 231 15.15 16.91 -14.77
CA VAL A 231 15.17 18.26 -14.24
C VAL A 231 14.06 19.09 -14.92
N SER A 232 13.15 19.64 -14.12
CA SER A 232 12.09 20.54 -14.59
C SER A 232 12.68 21.71 -15.40
N GLU A 233 12.07 22.01 -16.56
CA GLU A 233 12.46 23.14 -17.43
C GLU A 233 12.15 24.52 -16.83
N ASP A 234 11.23 24.56 -15.85
CA ASP A 234 10.85 25.79 -15.15
C ASP A 234 12.06 26.50 -14.50
N LYS A 235 12.39 27.66 -15.06
CA LYS A 235 13.53 28.50 -14.66
C LYS A 235 13.42 29.05 -13.24
N ARG A 236 12.21 29.08 -12.64
CA ARG A 236 11.97 29.59 -11.29
C ARG A 236 12.29 28.56 -10.20
N LYS A 237 12.42 27.28 -10.55
CA LYS A 237 12.75 26.21 -9.61
C LYS A 237 14.24 25.92 -9.64
N HIS A 238 14.85 25.91 -8.46
CA HIS A 238 16.25 25.57 -8.20
C HIS A 238 16.33 24.23 -7.46
N PRO A 239 16.06 23.10 -8.12
CA PRO A 239 16.06 21.80 -7.46
C PRO A 239 17.48 21.39 -7.06
N TYR A 240 17.58 20.60 -6.00
CA TYR A 240 18.76 19.78 -5.77
C TYR A 240 18.76 18.63 -6.77
N VAL A 241 19.94 18.36 -7.31
CA VAL A 241 20.19 17.38 -8.36
C VAL A 241 21.26 16.43 -7.88
N ILE A 242 21.08 15.16 -8.26
CA ILE A 242 22.11 14.14 -8.13
C ILE A 242 22.89 14.09 -9.43
N ILE A 243 24.19 14.25 -9.27
CA ILE A 243 25.19 14.19 -10.32
C ILE A 243 25.90 12.86 -10.17
N LYS A 244 25.87 12.06 -11.22
CA LYS A 244 26.66 10.85 -11.33
C LYS A 244 27.92 11.16 -12.14
N ASP A 245 29.08 11.06 -11.51
CA ASP A 245 30.36 11.24 -12.21
C ASP A 245 30.68 10.02 -13.08
N LYS A 246 31.62 10.16 -14.03
CA LYS A 246 32.07 9.08 -14.93
C LYS A 246 32.59 7.84 -14.17
N ASN A 247 32.98 8.01 -12.91
CA ASN A 247 33.45 6.96 -12.01
C ASN A 247 32.33 6.37 -11.12
N ASN A 248 31.04 6.55 -11.48
CA ASN A 248 29.85 6.18 -10.69
C ASN A 248 29.74 6.84 -9.31
N LYS A 249 30.65 7.72 -8.91
CA LYS A 249 30.54 8.47 -7.66
C LYS A 249 29.38 9.45 -7.73
N LEU A 250 28.48 9.35 -6.77
CA LEU A 250 27.30 10.17 -6.64
C LEU A 250 27.63 11.45 -5.85
N SER A 251 27.25 12.60 -6.39
CA SER A 251 27.39 13.91 -5.75
C SER A 251 26.08 14.68 -5.82
N ILE A 252 25.83 15.57 -4.86
CA ILE A 252 24.61 16.39 -4.80
C ILE A 252 24.98 17.84 -5.05
N GLY A 253 24.19 18.53 -5.86
CA GLY A 253 24.36 19.95 -6.07
C GLY A 253 23.05 20.69 -6.28
N LEU A 254 23.08 22.00 -6.02
CA LEU A 254 21.97 22.91 -6.21
C LEU A 254 22.04 23.57 -7.59
N VAL A 255 20.98 23.49 -8.37
CA VAL A 255 20.91 24.16 -9.68
C VAL A 255 20.78 25.67 -9.48
N LYS A 256 21.84 26.43 -9.78
CA LYS A 256 21.79 27.91 -9.71
C LYS A 256 21.27 28.55 -10.98
N LYS A 257 21.71 28.06 -12.15
CA LYS A 257 21.38 28.69 -13.43
C LYS A 257 21.32 27.64 -14.53
N ARG A 258 20.44 27.85 -15.51
CA ARG A 258 20.35 27.04 -16.74
C ARG A 258 20.89 27.87 -17.89
N THR A 259 21.79 27.31 -18.68
CA THR A 259 22.44 27.96 -19.83
C THR A 259 22.36 27.06 -21.06
N HIS A 260 22.51 27.63 -22.26
CA HIS A 260 22.61 26.85 -23.48
C HIS A 260 24.01 27.00 -24.07
N ILE A 261 24.63 25.89 -24.43
CA ILE A 261 25.88 25.88 -25.19
C ILE A 261 25.54 25.45 -26.61
N LYS A 262 25.88 26.27 -27.61
CA LYS A 262 25.78 25.90 -29.02
C LYS A 262 26.98 25.02 -29.37
N LYS A 263 26.75 23.76 -29.73
CA LYS A 263 27.76 22.89 -30.34
C LYS A 263 27.25 22.42 -31.70
N LYS A 264 28.09 22.59 -32.73
CA LYS A 264 27.93 22.16 -34.14
C LYS A 264 26.54 21.60 -34.49
N GLY A 265 25.57 22.50 -34.72
CA GLY A 265 24.23 22.17 -35.25
C GLY A 265 23.10 22.01 -34.22
N GLY A 266 23.36 22.01 -32.91
CA GLY A 266 22.33 21.86 -31.88
C GLY A 266 22.53 22.74 -30.64
N LYS A 267 21.43 23.14 -29.98
CA LYS A 267 21.44 23.80 -28.66
C LYS A 267 21.44 22.72 -27.58
N ILE A 268 22.50 22.64 -26.78
CA ILE A 268 22.54 21.73 -25.61
C ILE A 268 22.18 22.54 -24.37
N GLU A 269 21.19 22.07 -23.62
CA GLU A 269 20.84 22.61 -22.30
C GLU A 269 21.86 22.15 -21.25
N CYS A 270 22.45 23.13 -20.57
CA CYS A 270 23.45 22.95 -19.54
C CYS A 270 22.96 23.55 -18.22
N LEU A 271 23.29 22.87 -17.13
CA LEU A 271 22.99 23.29 -15.77
C LEU A 271 24.29 23.74 -15.10
N ILE A 272 24.28 24.93 -14.53
CA ILE A 272 25.32 25.43 -13.63
C ILE A 272 24.90 25.01 -12.23
N ILE A 273 25.66 24.06 -11.67
CA ILE A 273 25.36 23.41 -10.40
C ILE A 273 26.43 23.78 -9.36
N GLU A 274 25.98 24.23 -8.19
CA GLU A 274 26.81 24.40 -7.01
C GLU A 274 26.85 23.07 -6.24
N VAL A 275 28.00 22.41 -6.22
CA VAL A 275 28.16 21.16 -5.45
C VAL A 275 28.08 21.48 -3.97
N CYS A 276 27.23 20.76 -3.25
CA CYS A 276 27.06 20.95 -1.81
C CYS A 276 27.77 19.84 -1.03
N ASN A 277 28.26 20.20 0.16
CA ASN A 277 28.74 19.21 1.11
C ASN A 277 27.57 18.65 1.89
N ILE A 278 27.63 17.35 2.18
CA ILE A 278 26.67 16.75 3.09
C ILE A 278 27.39 16.32 4.36
N LYS A 279 26.90 16.84 5.48
CA LYS A 279 27.36 16.48 6.81
C LYS A 279 26.30 15.64 7.48
N ILE A 280 26.64 14.41 7.85
CA ILE A 280 25.76 13.54 8.64
C ILE A 280 25.73 14.09 10.07
N CYS A 281 24.54 14.27 10.64
CA CYS A 281 24.41 14.67 12.04
C CYS A 281 24.89 13.52 12.94
N SER A 282 25.81 13.82 13.86
CA SER A 282 26.29 12.88 14.88
C SER A 282 25.16 12.30 15.74
N ASP A 283 24.15 13.13 16.03
CA ASP A 283 23.11 12.81 17.02
C ASP A 283 21.94 12.04 16.39
N ASN A 284 21.84 12.03 15.07
CA ASN A 284 20.89 11.21 14.34
C ASN A 284 21.47 10.88 12.96
N PRO A 285 21.95 9.63 12.75
CA PRO A 285 22.54 9.23 11.49
C PRO A 285 21.51 9.23 10.34
N GLN A 286 20.21 9.35 10.65
CA GLN A 286 19.14 9.51 9.66
C GLN A 286 19.07 10.92 9.08
N LYS A 287 19.70 11.93 9.69
CA LYS A 287 19.65 13.31 9.20
C LYS A 287 21.00 13.73 8.65
N ALA A 288 21.02 14.03 7.36
CA ALA A 288 22.08 14.80 6.72
C ALA A 288 21.69 16.27 6.65
N ILE A 289 22.65 17.14 6.91
CA ILE A 289 22.55 18.56 6.57
C ILE A 289 23.31 18.77 5.27
N ILE A 290 22.63 19.26 4.24
CA ILE A 290 23.31 19.86 3.10
C ILE A 290 23.80 21.24 3.54
N GLN A 291 25.12 21.39 3.62
CA GLN A 291 25.79 22.66 3.87
C GLN A 291 26.33 23.20 2.54
N LYS A 292 26.10 24.49 2.30
CA LYS A 292 26.79 25.22 1.23
C LYS A 292 28.27 25.27 1.60
N GLN A 293 29.14 24.87 0.67
CA GLN A 293 30.58 25.02 0.85
C GLN A 293 30.93 26.52 0.93
N GLU A 294 31.88 26.88 1.80
CA GLU A 294 32.43 28.24 1.86
C GLU A 294 33.12 28.62 0.53
N CYS A 295 33.61 27.63 -0.22
CA CYS A 295 34.10 27.76 -1.60
C CYS A 295 33.38 26.74 -2.50
N PRO A 296 32.23 27.09 -3.09
CA PRO A 296 31.43 26.14 -3.87
C PRO A 296 32.13 25.75 -5.18
N LYS A 297 32.38 24.45 -5.38
CA LYS A 297 32.74 23.93 -6.71
C LYS A 297 31.54 24.07 -7.64
N ILE A 298 31.68 24.92 -8.66
CA ILE A 298 30.66 25.12 -9.69
C ILE A 298 30.98 24.18 -10.86
N ILE A 299 30.04 23.30 -11.20
CA ILE A 299 30.17 22.38 -12.32
C ILE A 299 29.10 22.70 -13.36
N THR A 300 29.47 22.65 -14.64
CA THR A 300 28.53 22.76 -15.75
C THR A 300 28.28 21.37 -16.34
N ILE A 301 27.04 20.90 -16.29
CA ILE A 301 26.66 19.54 -16.74
C ILE A 301 25.51 19.65 -17.73
N ALA A 302 25.49 18.78 -18.75
CA ALA A 302 24.35 18.69 -19.64
C ALA A 302 23.11 18.19 -18.89
N GLN A 303 21.94 18.79 -19.15
CA GLN A 303 20.71 18.56 -18.38
C GLN A 303 20.27 17.09 -18.34
N HIS A 304 20.57 16.29 -19.38
CA HIS A 304 20.25 14.86 -19.44
C HIS A 304 21.10 14.00 -18.50
N ASN A 305 22.24 14.49 -18.00
CA ASN A 305 23.10 13.77 -17.04
C ASN A 305 22.76 14.13 -15.57
N ALA A 306 21.74 14.96 -15.36
CA ALA A 306 21.29 15.44 -14.07
C ALA A 306 19.94 14.81 -13.74
N LEU A 307 19.84 14.11 -12.60
CA LEU A 307 18.59 13.51 -12.14
C LEU A 307 18.13 14.20 -10.86
N VAL A 308 16.84 14.54 -10.78
CA VAL A 308 16.26 15.13 -9.58
C VAL A 308 15.65 14.01 -8.75
N LEU A 309 16.09 13.86 -7.50
CA LEU A 309 15.28 13.15 -6.51
C LEU A 309 14.21 14.14 -6.02
N PRO A 310 12.92 13.93 -6.30
CA PRO A 310 11.88 14.90 -5.92
C PRO A 310 11.67 14.98 -4.38
N ILE A 311 12.35 14.12 -3.60
CA ILE A 311 12.47 14.23 -2.14
C ILE A 311 13.20 15.53 -1.75
N PHE A 312 14.28 15.89 -2.44
CA PHE A 312 15.08 17.07 -2.06
C PHE A 312 14.36 18.39 -2.35
N THR A 313 13.51 18.45 -3.38
CA THR A 313 12.78 19.67 -3.75
C THR A 313 11.66 20.03 -2.79
N ARG A 314 11.13 19.04 -2.05
CA ARG A 314 10.04 19.25 -1.08
C ARG A 314 10.51 19.49 0.35
N LEU A 315 11.73 19.08 0.71
CA LEU A 315 12.34 19.28 2.03
C LEU A 315 13.10 20.61 2.16
N SER A 316 13.28 21.36 1.07
CA SER A 316 14.06 22.60 1.05
C SER A 316 13.24 23.83 1.45
N THR A 317 13.03 24.05 2.74
CA THR A 317 12.54 25.33 3.27
C THR A 317 13.53 25.87 4.31
N GLY A 318 14.66 26.41 3.85
CA GLY A 318 15.63 27.09 4.72
C GLY A 318 17.09 26.97 4.27
N ALA A 319 17.98 27.72 4.94
CA ALA A 319 19.44 27.73 4.71
C ALA A 319 20.13 26.40 5.09
N ILE A 320 19.45 25.58 5.89
CA ILE A 320 19.87 24.24 6.33
C ILE A 320 18.76 23.31 5.86
N THR A 321 19.06 22.41 4.93
CA THR A 321 18.11 21.39 4.49
C THR A 321 18.46 20.07 5.16
N HIS A 322 17.57 19.60 6.03
CA HIS A 322 17.66 18.26 6.61
C HIS A 322 17.10 17.28 5.60
N ILE A 323 17.95 16.36 5.16
CA ILE A 323 17.56 15.28 4.25
C ILE A 323 17.84 13.95 4.92
N ASP A 324 16.96 13.00 4.69
CA ASP A 324 17.22 11.62 5.06
C ASP A 324 18.29 11.05 4.10
N TRP A 325 19.52 10.91 4.61
CA TRP A 325 20.77 10.71 3.84
C TRP A 325 20.88 9.38 3.08
N TYR A 326 20.12 8.37 3.48
CA TYR A 326 20.36 6.98 3.11
C TYR A 326 19.99 6.58 1.67
N TYR A 327 19.49 7.49 0.83
CA TYR A 327 19.10 7.16 -0.57
C TYR A 327 20.26 7.11 -1.56
N MET A 328 21.48 7.35 -1.10
CA MET A 328 22.64 7.61 -1.97
C MET A 328 23.84 6.70 -1.71
N VAL A 329 23.76 5.84 -0.69
CA VAL A 329 24.83 4.90 -0.36
C VAL A 329 24.43 3.50 -0.83
N ASP A 330 24.47 3.32 -2.14
CA ASP A 330 24.90 2.05 -2.74
C ASP A 330 26.22 2.37 -3.46
N SER A 331 27.32 2.13 -2.77
CA SER A 331 28.68 1.96 -3.31
C SER A 331 29.39 0.97 -2.42
#